data_AF-A0A836WWN3-F1
#
_entry.id   AF-A0A836WWN3-F1
#
_cell.length_a   1.000
_cell.length_b   1.000
_cell.length_c   1.000
_cell.angle_alpha   90.00
_cell.angle_beta   90.00
_cell.angle_gamma   90.00
#
_symmetry.space_group_name_H-M   'P 1'
#
loop_
_entity.id
_entity.type
_entity.pdbx_description
1 polymer ?
#
loop_
_entity_poly.entity_id
_entity_poly.type
_entity_poly.pdbx_seq_one_letter_code
_entity_poly.pdbx_strand_id
1 'polypeptide(L)'
;MKAKIGDILPYFEYLEGVYGKSFYDLRQKHHVVIYNSSKIDLSDYEDALLQAGVKVIDYIQILTKDFLDKLDIKDKDEFLIIADRYGIIQSISEGDLPDYKQILETVQLIDDEGCCAL
;
A
#
# COMPACT_ATOMS: atom_id res chain seq x y z
N MET A 1 -7.09 -4.37 -18.78
CA MET A 1 -7.28 -5.34 -17.67
C MET A 1 -6.91 -4.59 -16.40
N LYS A 2 -7.75 -4.67 -15.36
CA LYS A 2 -7.49 -4.03 -14.08
C LYS A 2 -6.63 -4.97 -13.22
N ALA A 3 -5.67 -4.42 -12.49
CA ALA A 3 -4.83 -5.16 -11.55
C ALA A 3 -5.65 -5.54 -10.31
N LYS A 4 -5.46 -6.76 -9.84
CA LYS A 4 -6.13 -7.34 -8.66
C LYS A 4 -5.09 -7.98 -7.73
N ILE A 5 -5.54 -8.58 -6.64
CA ILE A 5 -4.69 -9.37 -5.74
C ILE A 5 -3.90 -10.42 -6.55
N GLY A 6 -2.59 -10.50 -6.30
CA GLY A 6 -1.63 -11.33 -7.02
C GLY A 6 -0.98 -10.67 -8.25
N ASP A 7 -1.50 -9.53 -8.73
CA ASP A 7 -0.87 -8.76 -9.79
C ASP A 7 0.15 -7.74 -9.24
N ILE A 8 1.03 -7.25 -10.12
CA ILE A 8 1.92 -6.13 -9.80
C ILE A 8 1.07 -4.86 -9.69
N LEU A 9 1.29 -4.11 -8.60
CA LEU A 9 0.71 -2.80 -8.38
C LEU A 9 1.02 -1.87 -9.58
N PRO A 10 0.02 -1.19 -10.17
CA PRO A 10 0.25 -0.29 -11.28
C PRO A 10 1.27 0.79 -10.93
N TYR A 11 2.07 1.21 -11.92
CA TYR A 11 3.00 2.32 -11.73
C TYR A 11 2.27 3.59 -11.24
N PHE A 12 2.87 4.25 -10.26
CA PHE A 12 2.43 5.55 -9.77
C PHE A 12 3.62 6.41 -9.32
N GLU A 13 3.37 7.72 -9.30
CA GLU A 13 4.21 8.75 -8.70
C GLU A 13 3.48 9.32 -7.49
N TYR A 14 4.22 9.72 -6.46
CA TYR A 14 3.68 10.29 -5.24
C TYR A 14 4.59 11.39 -4.68
N LEU A 15 4.04 12.24 -3.83
CA LEU A 15 4.78 13.27 -3.10
C LEU A 15 5.26 12.73 -1.75
N GLU A 16 6.55 12.91 -1.48
CA GLU A 16 7.13 12.74 -0.16
C GLU A 16 7.74 14.08 0.29
N GLY A 17 7.02 14.79 1.15
CA GLY A 17 7.30 16.20 1.43
C GLY A 17 7.18 17.05 0.15
N VAL A 18 8.28 17.69 -0.25
CA VAL A 18 8.35 18.51 -1.48
C VAL A 18 8.91 17.76 -2.70
N TYR A 19 9.32 16.52 -2.53
CA TYR A 19 9.99 15.74 -3.56
C TYR A 19 9.01 14.75 -4.22
N GLY A 20 9.02 14.69 -5.55
CA GLY A 20 8.35 13.63 -6.29
C GLY A 20 9.16 12.33 -6.22
N LYS A 21 8.48 11.24 -5.90
CA LYS A 21 9.02 9.87 -5.90
C LYS A 21 8.12 8.96 -6.72
N SER A 22 8.64 7.78 -7.05
CA SER A 22 7.91 6.78 -7.82
C SER A 22 7.83 5.46 -7.08
N PHE A 23 6.90 4.61 -7.52
CA PHE A 23 6.82 3.22 -7.06
C PHE A 23 8.15 2.46 -7.16
N TYR A 24 8.98 2.75 -8.16
CA TYR A 24 10.28 2.09 -8.31
C TYR A 24 11.28 2.42 -7.21
N ASP A 25 11.14 3.58 -6.56
CA ASP A 25 11.99 3.96 -5.43
C ASP A 25 11.72 3.13 -4.18
N LEU A 26 10.51 2.53 -4.11
CA LEU A 26 10.00 1.72 -3.01
C LEU A 26 10.25 0.23 -3.18
N ARG A 27 10.21 -0.27 -4.42
CA ARG A 27 10.39 -1.70 -4.70
C ARG A 27 11.71 -2.21 -4.10
N GLN A 28 11.65 -3.44 -3.61
CA GLN A 28 12.70 -4.19 -2.92
C GLN A 28 13.15 -3.60 -1.57
N LYS A 29 12.59 -2.45 -1.13
CA LYS A 29 12.94 -1.81 0.14
C LYS A 29 11.82 -1.90 1.17
N HIS A 30 10.58 -1.66 0.74
CA HIS A 30 9.44 -1.57 1.65
C HIS A 30 8.22 -2.29 1.08
N HIS A 31 7.43 -2.90 1.97
CA HIS A 31 6.02 -3.16 1.69
C HIS A 31 5.31 -1.81 1.55
N VAL A 32 4.30 -1.74 0.71
CA VAL A 32 3.61 -0.48 0.40
C VAL A 32 2.17 -0.58 0.86
N VAL A 33 1.75 0.39 1.67
CA VAL A 33 0.35 0.59 2.06
C VAL A 33 -0.14 1.87 1.41
N ILE A 34 -1.17 1.79 0.57
CA ILE A 34 -1.83 2.94 -0.02
C ILE A 34 -3.25 2.99 0.50
N TYR A 35 -3.67 4.11 1.08
CA TYR A 35 -5.02 4.21 1.65
C TYR A 35 -5.67 5.55 1.36
N ASN A 36 -7.00 5.54 1.30
CA ASN A 36 -7.85 6.71 1.37
C ASN A 36 -8.94 6.41 2.39
N SER A 37 -8.98 7.18 3.49
CA SER A 37 -9.99 6.98 4.53
C SER A 37 -10.31 8.25 5.28
N SER A 38 -11.58 8.39 5.65
CA SER A 38 -12.09 9.37 6.60
C SER A 38 -12.10 8.87 8.04
N LYS A 39 -11.86 7.57 8.26
CA LYS A 39 -11.97 6.91 9.57
C LYS A 39 -10.64 6.50 10.17
N ILE A 40 -9.65 6.25 9.32
CA ILE A 40 -8.32 5.81 9.74
C ILE A 40 -7.31 6.88 9.34
N ASP A 41 -6.53 7.31 10.32
CA ASP A 41 -5.33 8.13 10.09
C ASP A 41 -4.10 7.30 10.51
N LEU A 42 -3.26 6.97 9.53
CA LEU A 42 -2.03 6.22 9.75
C LEU A 42 -0.82 7.13 9.98
N SER A 43 -0.99 8.46 9.88
CA SER A 43 0.10 9.44 10.02
C SER A 43 0.80 9.34 11.37
N ASP A 44 0.05 9.12 12.45
CA ASP A 44 0.59 8.96 13.81
C ASP A 44 1.48 7.71 13.97
N TYR A 45 1.38 6.75 13.04
CA TYR A 45 2.10 5.48 13.07
C TYR A 45 3.12 5.34 11.94
N GLU A 46 3.32 6.38 11.12
CA GLU A 46 4.20 6.30 9.94
C GLU A 46 5.63 5.87 10.33
N ASP A 47 6.20 6.44 11.40
CA ASP A 47 7.54 6.09 11.87
C ASP A 47 7.65 4.62 12.31
N ALA A 48 6.64 4.10 13.00
CA ALA A 48 6.61 2.72 13.47
C ALA A 48 6.44 1.74 12.30
N LEU A 49 5.56 2.06 11.35
CA LEU A 49 5.37 1.29 10.12
C LEU A 49 6.64 1.29 9.27
N LEU A 50 7.32 2.44 9.16
CA LEU A 50 8.57 2.55 8.41
C LEU A 50 9.68 1.71 9.04
N GLN A 51 9.79 1.69 10.38
CA GLN A 51 10.73 0.80 11.08
C GLN A 51 10.43 -0.68 10.86
N ALA A 52 9.15 -1.02 10.64
CA ALA A 52 8.71 -2.37 10.27
C ALA A 52 8.87 -2.67 8.77
N GLY A 53 9.51 -1.78 7.99
CA GLY A 53 9.70 -1.97 6.55
C GLY A 53 8.45 -1.68 5.71
N VAL A 54 7.48 -0.94 6.25
CA VAL A 54 6.23 -0.56 5.57
C VAL A 54 6.27 0.92 5.24
N LYS A 55 6.14 1.27 3.96
CA LYS A 55 5.91 2.64 3.53
C LYS A 55 4.40 2.88 3.37
N VAL A 56 3.88 3.81 4.15
CA VAL A 56 2.50 4.30 4.03
C VAL A 56 2.45 5.46 3.05
N ILE A 57 1.41 5.49 2.22
CA ILE A 57 1.13 6.53 1.25
C ILE A 57 -0.36 6.85 1.34
N ASP A 58 -0.68 8.07 1.78
CA ASP A 58 -2.04 8.58 1.64
C ASP A 58 -2.31 8.81 0.15
N TYR A 59 -3.47 8.37 -0.33
CA TYR A 59 -3.86 8.54 -1.72
C TYR A 59 -3.81 10.00 -2.19
N ILE A 60 -4.01 10.98 -1.31
CA ILE A 60 -3.87 12.40 -1.65
C ILE A 60 -2.45 12.77 -2.12
N GLN A 61 -1.45 11.97 -1.75
CA GLN A 61 -0.06 12.15 -2.16
C GLN A 61 0.19 11.60 -3.56
N ILE A 62 -0.68 10.75 -4.11
CA ILE A 62 -0.51 10.17 -5.44
C ILE A 62 -0.78 11.20 -6.54
N LEU A 63 0.22 11.37 -7.42
CA LEU A 63 0.18 12.31 -8.54
C LEU A 63 -0.40 11.70 -9.82
N THR A 64 -0.33 10.37 -9.94
CA THR A 64 -0.82 9.63 -11.09
C THR A 64 -2.34 9.54 -11.09
N LYS A 65 -2.99 10.43 -11.85
CA LYS A 65 -4.46 10.63 -11.84
C LYS A 65 -5.30 9.40 -12.17
N ASP A 66 -4.79 8.51 -13.00
CA ASP A 66 -5.49 7.30 -13.47
C ASP A 66 -5.12 6.04 -12.66
N PHE A 67 -4.45 6.19 -11.52
CA PHE A 67 -3.97 5.08 -10.70
C PHE A 67 -5.10 4.12 -10.28
N LEU A 68 -6.19 4.65 -9.70
CA LEU A 68 -7.31 3.81 -9.25
C LEU A 68 -8.09 3.18 -10.40
N ASP A 69 -8.07 3.77 -11.60
CA ASP A 69 -8.73 3.18 -12.78
C ASP A 69 -8.03 1.92 -13.28
N LYS A 70 -6.75 1.77 -12.94
CA LYS A 70 -5.93 0.60 -13.25
C LYS A 70 -6.13 -0.54 -12.25
N LEU A 71 -6.84 -0.30 -11.15
CA LEU A 71 -7.10 -1.28 -10.09
C LEU A 71 -8.54 -1.77 -10.10
N ASP A 72 -8.73 -3.01 -9.66
CA ASP A 72 -10.05 -3.62 -9.47
C ASP A 72 -10.64 -3.24 -8.12
N ILE A 73 -10.84 -1.93 -7.92
CA ILE A 73 -11.45 -1.31 -6.73
C ILE A 73 -12.82 -0.74 -7.13
N LYS A 74 -13.83 -0.94 -6.29
CA LYS A 74 -15.22 -0.49 -6.48
C LYS A 74 -15.49 0.80 -5.71
N ASP A 75 -15.11 0.84 -4.45
CA ASP A 75 -15.19 1.99 -3.56
C ASP A 75 -13.84 2.73 -3.56
N LYS A 76 -13.80 3.88 -4.23
CA LYS A 76 -12.59 4.71 -4.35
C LYS A 76 -12.50 5.76 -3.23
N ASP A 77 -13.55 5.91 -2.44
CA ASP A 77 -13.62 6.91 -1.37
C ASP A 77 -13.09 6.33 -0.05
N GLU A 78 -13.26 5.03 0.18
CA GLU A 78 -12.74 4.31 1.36
C GLU A 78 -12.04 3.00 0.95
N PHE A 79 -10.72 3.02 0.86
CA PHE A 79 -9.94 1.83 0.49
C PHE A 79 -8.57 1.77 1.18
N LEU A 80 -8.01 0.56 1.24
CA LEU A 80 -6.63 0.30 1.63
C LEU A 80 -6.06 -0.84 0.78
N ILE A 81 -4.87 -0.61 0.23
CA ILE A 81 -4.13 -1.57 -0.59
C ILE A 81 -2.85 -1.92 0.14
N ILE A 82 -2.56 -3.21 0.29
CA ILE A 82 -1.27 -3.69 0.79
C ILE A 82 -0.58 -4.41 -0.35
N ALA A 83 0.62 -3.94 -0.69
CA ALA A 83 1.52 -4.60 -1.62
C ALA A 83 2.81 -4.99 -0.91
N ASP A 84 3.37 -6.14 -1.29
CA ASP A 84 4.65 -6.59 -0.73
C ASP A 84 5.83 -5.75 -1.25
N ARG A 85 7.04 -6.03 -0.74
CA ARG A 85 8.26 -5.36 -1.19
C ARG A 85 8.56 -5.52 -2.68
N TYR A 86 8.04 -6.55 -3.34
CA TYR A 86 8.17 -6.72 -4.79
C TYR A 86 7.05 -6.01 -5.54
N GLY A 87 6.11 -5.39 -4.84
CA GLY A 87 5.02 -4.66 -5.43
C GLY A 87 3.87 -5.55 -5.88
N ILE A 88 3.79 -6.79 -5.42
CA ILE A 88 2.63 -7.65 -5.67
C ILE A 88 1.53 -7.26 -4.69
N ILE A 89 0.31 -7.05 -5.21
CA ILE A 89 -0.85 -6.72 -4.40
C ILE A 89 -1.21 -7.96 -3.57
N GLN A 90 -1.11 -7.84 -2.25
CA GLN A 90 -1.44 -8.90 -1.30
C GLN A 90 -2.86 -8.76 -0.76
N SER A 91 -3.33 -7.51 -0.59
CA SER A 91 -4.68 -7.23 -0.11
C SER A 91 -5.25 -5.94 -0.71
N ILE A 92 -6.57 -5.93 -0.90
CA ILE A 92 -7.40 -4.76 -1.20
C ILE A 92 -8.59 -4.83 -0.26
N SER A 93 -8.73 -3.82 0.60
CA SER A 93 -9.86 -3.65 1.52
C SER A 93 -10.68 -2.43 1.12
N GLU A 94 -12.01 -2.54 1.20
CA GLU A 94 -12.97 -1.50 0.83
C GLU A 94 -14.02 -1.37 1.95
N GLY A 95 -14.36 -0.15 2.35
CA GLY A 95 -15.39 0.15 3.35
C GLY A 95 -14.99 -0.05 4.82
N ASP A 96 -14.66 -1.27 5.24
CA ASP A 96 -14.12 -1.58 6.57
C ASP A 96 -12.62 -1.84 6.45
N LEU A 97 -11.84 -0.81 6.78
CA LEU A 97 -10.40 -0.78 6.53
C LEU A 97 -9.63 -1.33 7.74
N PRO A 98 -8.53 -2.07 7.51
CA PRO A 98 -7.74 -2.60 8.60
C PRO A 98 -7.06 -1.48 9.38
N ASP A 99 -7.03 -1.60 10.70
CA ASP A 99 -6.27 -0.70 11.56
C ASP A 99 -4.76 -0.96 11.47
N TYR A 100 -3.98 -0.09 12.11
CA TYR A 100 -2.51 -0.21 12.16
C TYR A 100 -2.02 -1.60 12.62
N LYS A 101 -2.67 -2.23 13.61
CA LYS A 101 -2.22 -3.54 14.12
C LYS A 101 -2.48 -4.62 13.09
N GLN A 102 -3.65 -4.60 12.46
CA GLN A 102 -4.02 -5.54 11.41
C GLN A 102 -3.12 -5.41 10.17
N ILE A 103 -2.70 -4.18 9.83
CA ILE A 103 -1.72 -3.94 8.77
C ILE A 103 -0.39 -4.63 9.09
N LEU A 104 0.13 -4.44 10.30
CA LEU A 104 1.38 -5.08 10.73
C LEU A 104 1.29 -6.61 10.73
N GLU A 105 0.20 -7.17 11.25
CA GLU A 105 -0.04 -8.61 11.24
C GLU A 105 -0.05 -9.15 9.81
N THR A 106 -0.70 -8.44 8.88
CA THR A 106 -0.73 -8.81 7.46
C THR A 106 0.66 -8.80 6.85
N VAL A 107 1.46 -7.77 7.14
CA VAL A 107 2.85 -7.66 6.63
C VAL A 107 3.73 -8.77 7.19
N GLN A 108 3.62 -9.07 8.49
CA GLN A 108 4.37 -10.17 9.10
C GLN A 108 4.04 -11.52 8.48
N LEU A 109 2.75 -11.78 8.21
CA LEU A 109 2.32 -13.01 7.53
C LEU A 109 2.92 -13.11 6.11
N ILE A 110 2.95 -12.01 5.36
CA ILE A 110 3.56 -11.98 4.01
C ILE A 110 5.05 -12.35 4.08
N ASP A 111 5.78 -11.82 5.07
CA ASP A 111 7.20 -12.12 5.25
C ASP A 111 7.45 -13.56 5.70
N ASP A 112 6.63 -14.08 6.61
CA ASP A 112 6.74 -15.46 7.12
C ASP A 112 6.40 -16.50 6.04
N GLU A 113 5.34 -16.29 5.25
CA GLU A 113 5.02 -17.17 4.11
C GLU A 113 6.11 -17.12 3.03
N GLY A 114 6.74 -15.95 2.82
CA GLY A 114 7.91 -15.82 1.96
C GLY A 114 9.16 -16.54 2.49
N CYS A 115 9.26 -16.75 3.80
CA CYS A 115 10.37 -17.43 4.47
C CYS A 115 10.23 -18.96 4.42
N CYS A 116 9.02 -19.50 4.48
CA CYS A 116 8.75 -20.95 4.39
C CYS A 116 8.82 -21.52 2.96
N ALA A 117 9.05 -20.69 1.94
CA ALA A 117 9.16 -21.08 0.54
C ALA A 117 10.61 -21.24 0.03
N LEU A 118 11.62 -21.16 0.90
CA LEU A 118 13.05 -21.31 0.58
C LEU A 118 13.67 -22.60 1.14
#